data_AF-A0A1V5YEU5-F1
#
_entry.id   AF-A0A1V5YEU5-F1
#
_cell.length_a   1.000
_cell.length_b   1.000
_cell.length_c   1.000
_cell.angle_alpha   90.00
_cell.angle_beta   90.00
_cell.angle_gamma   90.00
#
_symmetry.space_group_name_H-M   'P 1'
#
loop_
_entity.id
_entity.type
_entity.pdbx_description
1 polymer ?
#
loop_
_entity_poly.entity_id
_entity_poly.type
_entity_poly.pdbx_seq_one_letter_code
_entity_poly.pdbx_strand_id
1 'polypeptide(L)'
;MSQAGEPYLYHHNLDKGPAPARPDLSELEFLCAFEVNFIVHSYVHALYLHRSAEADAAWAVDLEWEFDPGGRPYAEAALEAVRAGQAQLKCLVAVRPLGARRSAMRFLLERELGGCGFAAMPDKFVAAGIAGRRDYMRLYRKRKGQWERKKALVANRRPAIADAAEELGLQPRACGDLGWVANCPGGRHLVFLEYESNSFKCPWCRRHGGAEELRAFAAHPEVADGERAEGVPPAPAAGQ
;
A
#
# COMPACT_ATOMS: atom_id res chain seq x y z
N MET A 1 27.13 -0.24 -19.98
CA MET A 1 25.74 -0.10 -20.50
C MET A 1 25.02 0.85 -19.57
N SER A 2 24.85 2.10 -20.01
CA SER A 2 24.34 3.21 -19.20
C SER A 2 22.85 3.05 -18.92
N GLN A 3 22.45 2.96 -17.64
CA GLN A 3 21.06 3.13 -17.24
C GLN A 3 20.67 4.58 -17.49
N ALA A 4 19.78 4.82 -18.46
CA ALA A 4 19.26 6.16 -18.73
C ALA A 4 18.57 6.71 -17.46
N GLY A 5 19.10 7.81 -16.92
CA GLY A 5 18.57 8.47 -15.73
C GLY A 5 17.11 8.89 -15.90
N GLU A 6 16.28 8.62 -14.91
CA GLU A 6 14.84 8.81 -14.97
C GLU A 6 14.42 10.30 -15.06
N PRO A 7 13.36 10.64 -15.82
CA PRO A 7 12.83 12.00 -15.99
C PRO A 7 11.98 12.47 -14.79
N TYR A 8 12.51 12.28 -13.59
CA TYR A 8 11.76 12.24 -12.35
C TYR A 8 12.09 13.42 -11.44
N LEU A 9 11.07 13.99 -10.77
CA LEU A 9 11.23 15.16 -9.89
C LEU A 9 10.88 14.86 -8.43
N TYR A 10 9.83 14.09 -8.14
CA TYR A 10 9.38 13.79 -6.78
C TYR A 10 8.48 12.54 -6.69
N HIS A 11 8.58 11.78 -5.59
CA HIS A 11 7.63 10.75 -5.16
C HIS A 11 7.54 10.70 -3.64
N HIS A 12 6.31 10.73 -3.16
CA HIS A 12 6.01 10.86 -1.75
C HIS A 12 6.68 9.82 -0.85
N ASN A 13 6.72 8.56 -1.29
CA ASN A 13 7.28 7.47 -0.50
C ASN A 13 8.81 7.35 -0.55
N LEU A 14 9.47 7.97 -1.53
CA LEU A 14 10.91 7.79 -1.78
C LEU A 14 11.71 9.03 -1.43
N ASP A 15 11.14 10.21 -1.65
CA ASP A 15 11.84 11.46 -1.50
C ASP A 15 11.53 12.10 -0.15
N LYS A 16 12.60 12.35 0.62
CA LYS A 16 12.53 13.11 1.88
C LYS A 16 12.62 14.63 1.65
N GLY A 17 12.75 15.07 0.40
CA GLY A 17 12.83 16.47 0.00
C GLY A 17 11.45 17.16 0.02
N PRO A 18 11.43 18.50 -0.13
CA PRO A 18 10.17 19.24 -0.19
C PRO A 18 9.35 18.79 -1.40
N ALA A 19 8.06 18.51 -1.16
CA ALA A 19 7.11 18.23 -2.21
C ALA A 19 6.95 19.46 -3.14
N PRO A 20 6.50 19.26 -4.39
CA PRO A 20 6.12 20.35 -5.28
C PRO A 20 5.17 21.33 -4.59
N ALA A 21 5.25 22.60 -4.96
CA ALA A 21 4.35 23.62 -4.45
C ALA A 21 2.90 23.20 -4.68
N ARG A 22 2.06 23.42 -3.66
CA ARG A 22 0.64 23.09 -3.73
C ARG A 22 -0.05 23.97 -4.77
N PRO A 23 -0.74 23.38 -5.77
CA PRO A 23 -1.44 24.15 -6.78
C PRO A 23 -2.75 24.74 -6.24
N ASP A 24 -3.30 25.71 -6.96
CA ASP A 24 -4.67 26.13 -6.76
C ASP A 24 -5.61 24.95 -7.10
N LEU A 25 -6.65 24.76 -6.29
CA LEU A 25 -7.59 23.65 -6.49
C LEU A 25 -8.34 23.75 -7.83
N SER A 26 -8.49 24.95 -8.39
CA SER A 26 -9.10 25.18 -9.70
C SER A 26 -8.22 24.75 -10.88
N GLU A 27 -6.91 24.56 -10.66
CA GLU A 27 -5.96 24.06 -11.68
C GLU A 27 -5.92 22.53 -11.73
N LEU A 28 -6.63 21.86 -10.82
CA LEU A 28 -6.63 20.40 -10.72
C LEU A 28 -7.65 19.79 -11.69
N GLU A 29 -7.17 18.90 -12.55
CA GLU A 29 -8.01 18.15 -13.46
C GLU A 29 -8.28 16.75 -12.90
N PHE A 30 -9.55 16.40 -12.66
CA PHE A 30 -9.89 15.11 -12.08
C PHE A 30 -9.51 13.94 -13.01
N LEU A 31 -8.67 13.00 -12.56
CA LEU A 31 -8.38 11.76 -13.30
C LEU A 31 -9.50 10.75 -13.12
N CYS A 32 -9.71 10.31 -11.87
CA CYS A 32 -10.68 9.31 -11.46
C CYS A 32 -10.66 9.16 -9.94
N ALA A 33 -11.68 8.48 -9.39
CA ALA A 33 -11.66 8.00 -8.02
C ALA A 33 -11.83 6.48 -7.96
N PHE A 34 -11.19 5.86 -6.98
CA PHE A 34 -11.33 4.44 -6.69
C PHE A 34 -11.17 4.17 -5.20
N GLU A 35 -11.83 3.12 -4.72
CA GLU A 35 -11.64 2.60 -3.38
C GLU A 35 -10.26 1.92 -3.29
N VAL A 36 -9.54 2.20 -2.22
CA VAL A 36 -8.31 1.52 -1.85
C VAL A 36 -8.58 0.75 -0.57
N ASN A 37 -8.27 -0.54 -0.59
CA ASN A 37 -8.40 -1.39 0.57
C ASN A 37 -7.02 -1.63 1.18
N PHE A 38 -6.76 -0.98 2.30
CA PHE A 38 -5.76 -1.44 3.25
C PHE A 38 -6.37 -2.50 4.15
N ILE A 39 -5.61 -3.56 4.39
CA ILE A 39 -5.97 -4.72 5.23
C ILE A 39 -6.76 -4.33 6.52
N VAL A 40 -6.51 -3.13 7.07
CA VAL A 40 -7.18 -2.59 8.26
C VAL A 40 -8.04 -1.35 8.04
N HIS A 41 -8.03 -0.74 6.86
CA HIS A 41 -8.80 0.47 6.56
C HIS A 41 -9.10 0.59 5.07
N SER A 42 -10.34 0.92 4.72
CA SER A 42 -10.69 1.27 3.34
C SER A 42 -10.94 2.77 3.26
N TYR A 43 -10.59 3.37 2.13
CA TYR A 43 -10.83 4.78 1.86
C TYR A 43 -11.05 4.98 0.37
N VAL A 44 -11.67 6.09 -0.03
CA VAL A 44 -11.75 6.47 -1.44
C VAL A 44 -10.61 7.40 -1.78
N HIS A 45 -9.86 7.04 -2.81
CA HIS A 45 -8.73 7.79 -3.31
C HIS A 45 -9.15 8.54 -4.57
N ALA A 46 -9.29 9.86 -4.48
CA ALA A 46 -9.62 10.74 -5.60
C ALA A 46 -8.34 11.37 -6.18
N LEU A 47 -8.03 11.05 -7.43
CA LEU A 47 -6.82 11.50 -8.12
C LEU A 47 -7.07 12.68 -9.05
N TYR A 48 -6.11 13.61 -9.04
CA TYR A 48 -6.09 14.82 -9.84
C TYR A 48 -4.75 14.99 -10.55
N LEU A 49 -4.80 15.59 -11.74
CA LEU A 49 -3.66 15.93 -12.57
C LEU A 49 -3.47 17.41 -12.41
N HIS A 50 -2.27 17.80 -12.00
CA HIS A 50 -1.83 19.18 -12.16
C HIS A 50 -0.78 19.22 -13.26
N ARG A 51 -0.88 20.23 -14.14
CA ARG A 51 0.07 20.44 -15.23
C ARG A 51 0.61 21.86 -15.13
N SER A 52 1.92 21.97 -15.03
CA SER A 52 2.63 23.24 -15.08
C SER A 52 3.67 23.21 -16.20
N ALA A 53 4.34 24.34 -16.42
CA ALA A 53 5.50 24.38 -17.31
C ALA A 53 6.66 23.49 -16.81
N GLU A 54 6.69 23.19 -15.51
CA GLU A 54 7.80 22.51 -14.83
C GLU A 54 7.53 21.02 -14.62
N ALA A 55 6.26 20.62 -14.47
CA ALA A 55 5.90 19.25 -14.13
C ALA A 55 4.48 18.85 -14.55
N ASP A 56 4.31 17.55 -14.79
CA ASP A 56 3.01 16.89 -14.66
C ASP A 56 3.00 16.14 -13.31
N ALA A 57 2.00 16.39 -12.48
CA ALA A 57 1.93 15.86 -11.12
C ALA A 57 0.58 15.19 -10.82
N ALA A 58 0.65 14.08 -10.09
CA ALA A 58 -0.52 13.42 -9.51
C ALA A 58 -0.73 13.92 -8.08
N TRP A 59 -1.92 14.46 -7.85
CA TRP A 59 -2.39 14.88 -6.54
C TRP A 59 -3.55 14.01 -6.09
N ALA A 60 -3.66 13.78 -4.80
CA ALA A 60 -4.68 12.92 -4.25
C ALA A 60 -5.40 13.53 -3.06
N VAL A 61 -6.67 13.15 -2.94
CA VAL A 61 -7.50 13.37 -1.77
C VAL A 61 -7.95 12.01 -1.26
N ASP A 62 -7.55 11.66 -0.05
CA ASP A 62 -8.04 10.47 0.66
C ASP A 62 -9.33 10.84 1.39
N LEU A 63 -10.40 10.10 1.13
CA LEU A 63 -11.74 10.32 1.68
C LEU A 63 -12.20 9.07 2.42
N GLU A 64 -13.11 9.20 3.37
CA GLU A 64 -13.71 8.03 4.04
C GLU A 64 -14.37 7.07 3.02
N TRP A 65 -14.40 5.78 3.34
CA TRP A 65 -14.90 4.73 2.44
C TRP A 65 -16.36 4.91 1.99
N GLU A 66 -17.18 5.54 2.83
CA GLU A 66 -18.59 5.84 2.62
C GLU A 66 -18.82 7.31 2.22
N PHE A 67 -17.79 7.96 1.67
CA PHE A 67 -17.91 9.33 1.22
C PHE A 67 -19.07 9.49 0.22
N ASP A 68 -20.08 10.25 0.63
CA ASP A 68 -21.22 10.61 -0.18
C ASP A 68 -21.00 12.03 -0.75
N PRO A 69 -20.93 12.20 -2.09
CA PRO A 69 -20.82 13.53 -2.68
C PRO A 69 -22.10 14.38 -2.51
N GLY A 70 -23.20 13.81 -2.01
CA GLY A 70 -24.45 14.55 -1.74
C GLY A 70 -25.11 15.02 -3.03
N GLY A 71 -25.07 14.20 -4.09
CA GLY A 71 -25.61 14.53 -5.42
C GLY A 71 -24.71 15.42 -6.28
N ARG A 72 -23.56 15.87 -5.78
CA ARG A 72 -22.57 16.65 -6.56
C ARG A 72 -21.67 15.75 -7.40
N PRO A 73 -21.01 16.30 -8.44
CA PRO A 73 -19.91 15.60 -9.09
C PRO A 73 -18.82 15.23 -8.08
N TYR A 74 -18.36 13.98 -8.12
CA TYR A 74 -17.38 13.45 -7.17
C TYR A 74 -16.11 14.31 -7.10
N ALA A 75 -15.64 14.80 -8.26
CA ALA A 75 -14.48 15.68 -8.39
C ALA A 75 -14.59 16.95 -7.55
N GLU A 76 -15.76 17.58 -7.55
CA GLU A 76 -16.01 18.85 -6.86
C GLU A 76 -16.16 18.62 -5.35
N ALA A 77 -16.96 17.61 -4.98
CA ALA A 77 -17.20 17.27 -3.58
C ALA A 77 -15.90 16.93 -2.83
N ALA A 78 -14.99 16.21 -3.47
CA ALA A 78 -13.68 15.88 -2.90
C ALA A 78 -12.78 17.12 -2.69
N LEU A 79 -12.77 18.07 -3.64
CA LEU A 79 -12.03 19.33 -3.47
C LEU A 79 -12.68 20.26 -2.44
N GLU A 80 -14.00 20.24 -2.29
CA GLU A 80 -14.70 20.95 -1.23
C GLU A 80 -14.37 20.40 0.15
N ALA A 81 -14.28 19.09 0.31
CA ALA A 81 -13.80 18.47 1.56
C ALA A 81 -12.40 18.99 1.92
N VAL A 82 -11.53 19.21 0.93
CA VAL A 82 -10.23 19.84 1.15
C VAL A 82 -10.37 21.32 1.57
N ARG A 83 -11.24 22.09 0.92
CA ARG A 83 -11.49 23.51 1.29
C ARG A 83 -12.06 23.65 2.70
N ALA A 84 -12.93 22.72 3.10
CA ALA A 84 -13.54 22.67 4.42
C ALA A 84 -12.58 22.14 5.51
N GLY A 85 -11.36 21.73 5.14
CA GLY A 85 -10.38 21.18 6.08
C GLY A 85 -10.69 19.75 6.55
N GLN A 86 -11.62 19.07 5.89
CA GLN A 86 -12.04 17.70 6.20
C GLN A 86 -11.14 16.65 5.54
N ALA A 87 -10.44 17.02 4.47
CA ALA A 87 -9.49 16.17 3.77
C ALA A 87 -8.20 16.91 3.41
N GLN A 88 -7.12 16.15 3.18
CA GLN A 88 -5.84 16.72 2.76
C GLN A 88 -5.59 16.45 1.28
N LEU A 89 -5.03 17.45 0.60
CA LEU A 89 -4.51 17.30 -0.75
C LEU A 89 -3.01 16.96 -0.66
N LYS A 90 -2.59 15.83 -1.24
CA LYS A 90 -1.20 15.34 -1.20
C LYS A 90 -0.66 15.16 -2.60
N CYS A 91 0.58 15.59 -2.85
CA CYS A 91 1.30 15.25 -4.08
C CYS A 91 1.86 13.84 -3.93
N LEU A 92 1.49 12.94 -4.83
CA LEU A 92 1.96 11.55 -4.80
C LEU A 92 3.24 11.40 -5.63
N VAL A 93 3.23 11.98 -6.82
CA VAL A 93 4.35 11.94 -7.76
C VAL A 93 4.33 13.18 -8.65
N ALA A 94 5.51 13.70 -8.95
CA ALA A 94 5.70 14.71 -9.98
C ALA A 94 6.85 14.30 -10.90
N VAL A 95 6.63 14.48 -12.20
CA VAL A 95 7.60 14.18 -13.24
C VAL A 95 7.73 15.34 -14.18
N ARG A 96 8.82 15.39 -14.96
CA ARG A 96 8.94 16.37 -16.04
C ARG A 96 7.76 16.24 -17.01
N PRO A 97 7.32 17.33 -17.67
CA PRO A 97 6.14 17.30 -18.52
C PRO A 97 6.22 16.19 -19.58
N LEU A 98 5.20 15.34 -19.63
CA LEU A 98 5.11 14.15 -20.48
C LEU A 98 4.50 14.43 -21.86
N GLY A 99 4.37 15.71 -22.22
CA GLY A 99 3.81 16.17 -23.48
C GLY A 99 2.29 16.05 -23.51
N ALA A 100 1.77 15.01 -24.16
CA ALA A 100 0.33 14.86 -24.36
C ALA A 100 -0.39 14.55 -23.03
N ARG A 101 -1.52 15.23 -22.78
CA ARG A 101 -2.37 15.07 -21.58
C ARG A 101 -2.71 13.60 -21.28
N ARG A 102 -3.03 12.82 -22.32
CA ARG A 102 -3.36 11.38 -22.19
C ARG A 102 -2.16 10.53 -21.76
N SER A 103 -0.95 10.90 -22.19
CA SER A 103 0.29 10.22 -21.78
C SER A 103 0.59 10.49 -20.31
N ALA A 104 0.45 11.76 -19.88
CA ALA A 104 0.60 12.16 -18.48
C ALA A 104 -0.38 11.40 -17.57
N MET A 105 -1.68 11.43 -17.90
CA MET A 105 -2.71 10.70 -17.17
C MET A 105 -2.39 9.21 -17.05
N ARG A 106 -2.03 8.54 -18.16
CA ARG A 106 -1.74 7.10 -18.14
C ARG A 106 -0.53 6.78 -17.29
N PHE A 107 0.55 7.54 -17.44
CA PHE A 107 1.80 7.33 -16.71
C PHE A 107 1.58 7.51 -15.20
N LEU A 108 0.94 8.61 -14.80
CA LEU A 108 0.72 8.95 -13.41
C LEU A 108 -0.26 7.99 -12.73
N LEU A 109 -1.36 7.63 -13.41
CA LEU A 109 -2.30 6.62 -12.90
C LEU A 109 -1.63 5.24 -12.79
N GLU A 110 -0.85 4.82 -13.78
CA GLU A 110 -0.11 3.56 -13.70
C GLU A 110 0.91 3.57 -12.57
N ARG A 111 1.61 4.70 -12.37
CA ARG A 111 2.55 4.88 -11.26
C ARG A 111 1.83 4.77 -9.93
N GLU A 112 0.68 5.41 -9.76
CA GLU A 112 -0.04 5.38 -8.49
C GLU A 112 -0.56 3.98 -8.16
N LEU A 113 -1.25 3.34 -9.11
CA LEU A 113 -1.70 1.96 -8.97
C LEU A 113 -0.52 0.97 -8.80
N GLY A 114 0.69 1.36 -9.21
CA GLY A 114 1.93 0.59 -9.09
C GLY A 114 2.77 0.88 -7.83
N GLY A 115 2.68 2.09 -7.28
CA GLY A 115 3.39 2.60 -6.11
C GLY A 115 2.65 2.33 -4.79
N CYS A 116 1.34 2.09 -4.89
CA CYS A 116 0.58 1.29 -3.94
C CYS A 116 1.26 -0.09 -3.79
N GLY A 117 2.11 -0.25 -2.77
CA GLY A 117 2.49 -1.57 -2.27
C GLY A 117 1.22 -2.39 -1.98
N PHE A 118 1.27 -3.73 -2.01
CA PHE A 118 0.05 -4.56 -1.95
C PHE A 118 -0.85 -4.33 -0.71
N ALA A 119 -0.36 -3.63 0.32
CA ALA A 119 -1.23 -3.13 1.37
C ALA A 119 -2.28 -2.14 0.86
N ALA A 120 -2.24 -1.64 -0.37
CA ALA A 120 -3.08 -0.58 -0.90
C ALA A 120 -3.70 -0.94 -2.26
N MET A 121 -4.16 -2.17 -2.46
CA MET A 121 -4.73 -2.51 -3.76
C MET A 121 -5.98 -1.64 -4.04
N PRO A 122 -6.05 -1.04 -5.24
CA PRO A 122 -7.28 -0.47 -5.75
C PRO A 122 -8.33 -1.58 -5.83
N ASP A 123 -9.45 -1.41 -5.15
CA ASP A 123 -10.52 -2.42 -5.06
C ASP A 123 -11.58 -2.16 -6.13
N LYS A 124 -12.18 -0.97 -6.08
CA LYS A 124 -13.35 -0.63 -6.87
C LYS A 124 -13.23 0.73 -7.53
N PHE A 125 -13.62 0.79 -8.79
CA PHE A 125 -13.77 2.06 -9.52
C PHE A 125 -15.00 2.81 -9.02
N VAL A 126 -14.80 4.06 -8.60
CA VAL A 126 -15.85 4.92 -8.02
C VAL A 126 -16.35 5.93 -9.04
N ALA A 127 -15.47 6.78 -9.58
CA ALA A 127 -15.86 7.87 -10.47
C ALA A 127 -14.87 8.09 -11.60
N ALA A 128 -15.39 8.53 -12.75
CA ALA A 128 -14.60 8.86 -13.94
C ALA A 128 -14.25 10.33 -14.01
N GLY A 129 -13.06 10.63 -14.53
CA GLY A 129 -12.64 11.95 -14.97
C GLY A 129 -11.98 11.82 -16.34
N ILE A 130 -10.72 12.28 -16.47
CA ILE A 130 -9.91 12.05 -17.67
C ILE A 130 -9.73 10.55 -17.94
N ALA A 131 -9.57 9.75 -16.88
CA ALA A 131 -9.50 8.30 -16.96
C ALA A 131 -10.89 7.69 -16.73
N GLY A 132 -11.32 6.86 -17.68
CA GLY A 132 -12.56 6.11 -17.55
C GLY A 132 -12.37 4.76 -16.86
N ARG A 133 -13.49 4.09 -16.55
CA ARG A 133 -13.50 2.72 -16.01
C ARG A 133 -12.65 1.75 -16.84
N ARG A 134 -12.64 1.90 -18.17
CA ARG A 134 -11.85 1.04 -19.07
C ARG A 134 -10.34 1.21 -18.86
N ASP A 135 -9.88 2.45 -18.66
CA ASP A 135 -8.47 2.73 -18.40
C ASP A 135 -8.05 2.18 -17.03
N TYR A 136 -8.86 2.42 -16.01
CA TYR A 136 -8.67 1.86 -14.66
C TYR A 136 -8.62 0.32 -14.70
N MET A 137 -9.62 -0.36 -15.27
CA MET A 137 -9.67 -1.81 -15.29
C MET A 137 -8.51 -2.45 -16.07
N ARG A 138 -8.02 -1.76 -17.12
CA ARG A 138 -6.83 -2.21 -17.86
C ARG A 138 -5.61 -2.20 -16.96
N LEU A 139 -5.37 -1.12 -16.22
CA LEU A 139 -4.23 -0.98 -15.31
C LEU A 139 -4.36 -1.92 -14.11
N TYR A 140 -5.55 -2.01 -13.50
CA TYR A 140 -5.85 -2.96 -12.44
C TYR A 140 -5.51 -4.40 -12.85
N ARG A 141 -5.98 -4.86 -14.02
CA ARG A 141 -5.66 -6.21 -14.51
C ARG A 141 -4.17 -6.42 -14.74
N LYS A 142 -3.49 -5.42 -15.31
CA LYS A 142 -2.03 -5.47 -15.51
C LYS A 142 -1.31 -5.64 -14.16
N ARG A 143 -1.71 -4.86 -13.15
CA ARG A 143 -1.16 -4.91 -11.79
C ARG A 143 -1.46 -6.22 -11.09
N LYS A 144 -2.71 -6.69 -11.12
CA LYS A 144 -3.10 -8.01 -10.61
C LYS A 144 -2.25 -9.11 -11.22
N GLY A 145 -2.06 -9.09 -12.54
CA GLY A 145 -1.18 -10.06 -13.21
C GLY A 145 0.29 -9.97 -12.78
N GLN A 146 0.83 -8.78 -12.50
CA GLN A 146 2.17 -8.63 -11.91
C GLN A 146 2.23 -9.21 -10.51
N TRP A 147 1.23 -8.95 -9.68
CA TRP A 147 1.15 -9.47 -8.32
C TRP A 147 1.08 -11.00 -8.30
N GLU A 148 0.23 -11.61 -9.11
CA GLU A 148 0.15 -13.08 -9.20
C GLU A 148 1.49 -13.69 -9.64
N ARG A 149 2.20 -13.06 -10.58
CA ARG A 149 3.56 -13.50 -10.97
C ARG A 149 4.54 -13.39 -9.81
N LYS A 150 4.54 -12.29 -9.06
CA LYS A 150 5.41 -12.14 -7.89
C LYS A 150 5.05 -13.12 -6.77
N LYS A 151 3.76 -13.33 -6.52
CA LYS A 151 3.27 -14.32 -5.56
C LYS A 151 3.76 -15.72 -5.92
N ALA A 152 3.69 -16.11 -7.19
CA ALA A 152 4.24 -17.37 -7.66
C ALA A 152 5.76 -17.46 -7.46
N LEU A 153 6.51 -16.38 -7.72
CA LEU A 153 7.95 -16.33 -7.48
C LEU A 153 8.30 -16.47 -5.99
N VAL A 154 7.56 -15.79 -5.11
CA VAL A 154 7.75 -15.85 -3.66
C VAL A 154 7.34 -17.20 -3.09
N ALA A 155 6.31 -17.84 -3.65
CA ALA A 155 5.88 -19.17 -3.24
C ALA A 155 7.00 -20.21 -3.42
N ASN A 156 7.88 -20.04 -4.42
CA ASN A 156 9.05 -20.90 -4.63
C ASN A 156 10.18 -20.68 -3.61
N ARG A 157 10.07 -19.64 -2.76
CA ARG A 157 11.02 -19.30 -1.70
C ARG A 157 10.31 -19.37 -0.36
N ARG A 158 9.85 -20.57 0.00
CA ARG A 158 9.17 -20.79 1.27
C ARG A 158 10.19 -20.75 2.41
N PRO A 159 10.01 -19.89 3.43
CA PRO A 159 10.93 -19.85 4.56
C PRO A 159 10.57 -20.89 5.62
N ALA A 160 11.54 -21.33 6.41
CA ALA A 160 11.33 -22.32 7.46
C ALA A 160 10.35 -21.82 8.55
N ILE A 161 10.30 -20.51 8.78
CA ILE A 161 9.31 -19.90 9.69
C ILE A 161 7.86 -20.11 9.20
N ALA A 162 7.64 -20.31 7.89
CA ALA A 162 6.32 -20.68 7.37
C ALA A 162 5.93 -22.10 7.77
N ASP A 163 6.86 -23.04 7.86
CA ASP A 163 6.56 -24.41 8.32
C ASP A 163 6.14 -24.42 9.79
N ALA A 164 6.85 -23.66 10.64
CA ALA A 164 6.43 -23.46 12.03
C ALA A 164 5.03 -22.82 12.12
N ALA A 165 4.72 -21.84 11.27
CA ALA A 165 3.39 -21.23 11.22
C ALA A 165 2.31 -22.23 10.74
N GLU A 166 2.64 -23.13 9.82
CA GLU A 166 1.73 -24.18 9.34
C GLU A 166 1.44 -25.23 10.41
N GLU A 167 2.47 -25.69 11.13
CA GLU A 167 2.34 -26.59 12.29
C GLU A 167 1.39 -26.02 13.35
N LEU A 168 1.41 -24.70 13.53
CA LEU A 168 0.54 -23.97 14.46
C LEU A 168 -0.86 -23.66 13.89
N GLY A 169 -1.18 -24.10 12.67
CA GLY A 169 -2.47 -23.85 12.03
C GLY A 169 -2.70 -22.39 11.59
N LEU A 170 -1.64 -21.58 11.49
CA LEU A 170 -1.73 -20.15 11.19
C LEU A 170 -1.90 -19.83 9.69
N GLN A 171 -2.03 -20.84 8.82
CA GLN A 171 -2.31 -20.69 7.39
C GLN A 171 -1.34 -19.75 6.64
N PRO A 172 -0.03 -20.08 6.63
CA PRO A 172 0.98 -19.29 5.93
C PRO A 172 0.75 -19.31 4.42
N ARG A 173 0.97 -18.17 3.77
CA ARG A 173 0.78 -17.99 2.32
C ARG A 173 1.70 -16.92 1.74
N ALA A 174 2.14 -17.15 0.51
CA ALA A 174 2.84 -16.14 -0.27
C ALA A 174 1.92 -14.96 -0.62
N CYS A 175 2.44 -13.74 -0.52
CA CYS A 175 1.71 -12.48 -0.62
C CYS A 175 2.40 -11.46 -1.56
N GLY A 176 3.00 -11.96 -2.65
CA GLY A 176 3.64 -11.10 -3.66
C GLY A 176 4.70 -10.18 -3.06
N ASP A 177 4.48 -8.86 -3.13
CA ASP A 177 5.44 -7.86 -2.63
C ASP A 177 5.67 -7.88 -1.11
N LEU A 178 4.75 -8.47 -0.33
CA LEU A 178 4.88 -8.58 1.12
C LEU A 178 5.65 -9.83 1.57
N GLY A 179 6.17 -10.63 0.64
CA GLY A 179 6.83 -11.89 0.98
C GLY A 179 5.82 -12.93 1.45
N TRP A 180 6.07 -13.57 2.59
CA TRP A 180 5.16 -14.53 3.21
C TRP A 180 4.40 -13.89 4.37
N VAL A 181 3.13 -14.30 4.54
CA VAL A 181 2.30 -13.88 5.67
C VAL A 181 1.56 -15.07 6.26
N ALA A 182 1.16 -14.98 7.53
CA ALA A 182 0.27 -15.94 8.18
C ALA A 182 -0.78 -15.20 9.03
N ASN A 183 -1.83 -15.90 9.46
CA ASN A 183 -2.78 -15.37 10.43
C ASN A 183 -2.07 -15.21 11.78
N CYS A 184 -2.38 -14.11 12.48
CA CYS A 184 -1.77 -13.88 13.78
C CYS A 184 -2.46 -14.70 14.87
N PRO A 185 -1.71 -15.31 15.80
CA PRO A 185 -2.31 -15.94 16.97
C PRO A 185 -3.13 -14.98 17.83
N GLY A 186 -2.70 -13.71 17.92
CA GLY A 186 -3.33 -12.66 18.75
C GLY A 186 -4.63 -12.08 18.20
N GLY A 187 -5.11 -12.50 17.01
CA GLY A 187 -6.42 -12.06 16.51
C GLY A 187 -6.51 -11.83 14.99
N ARG A 188 -7.33 -10.86 14.59
CA ARG A 188 -7.75 -10.63 13.19
C ARG A 188 -6.75 -9.82 12.35
N HIS A 189 -5.46 -10.03 12.53
CA HIS A 189 -4.43 -9.39 11.72
C HIS A 189 -3.41 -10.41 11.23
N LEU A 190 -2.50 -9.97 10.36
CA LEU A 190 -1.49 -10.82 9.76
C LEU A 190 -0.16 -10.65 10.47
N VAL A 191 0.64 -11.72 10.45
CA VAL A 191 2.08 -11.66 10.74
C VAL A 191 2.84 -11.75 9.45
N PHE A 192 3.90 -10.94 9.33
CA PHE A 192 4.85 -11.00 8.23
C PHE A 192 5.89 -12.06 8.55
N LEU A 193 6.23 -12.88 7.56
CA LEU A 193 7.22 -13.95 7.65
C LEU A 193 8.38 -13.59 6.73
N GLU A 194 9.53 -13.28 7.32
CA GLU A 194 10.71 -12.85 6.60
C GLU A 194 11.53 -14.05 6.14
N TYR A 195 11.93 -14.04 4.87
CA TYR A 195 12.61 -15.18 4.27
C TYR A 195 14.06 -15.27 4.71
N GLU A 196 14.80 -14.15 4.64
CA GLU A 196 16.25 -14.17 4.86
C GLU A 196 16.62 -14.45 6.32
N SER A 197 15.86 -13.88 7.25
CA SER A 197 16.10 -14.03 8.69
C SER A 197 15.31 -15.16 9.34
N ASN A 198 14.42 -15.85 8.61
CA ASN A 198 13.48 -16.85 9.14
C ASN A 198 12.78 -16.37 10.42
N SER A 199 12.31 -15.12 10.39
CA SER A 199 11.67 -14.47 11.53
C SER A 199 10.24 -14.07 11.20
N PHE A 200 9.43 -13.84 12.23
CA PHE A 200 8.12 -13.23 12.09
C PHE A 200 8.10 -11.82 12.69
N LYS A 201 7.16 -11.01 12.20
CA LYS A 201 6.81 -9.72 12.81
C LYS A 201 5.30 -9.50 12.76
N CYS A 202 4.73 -9.17 13.90
CA CYS A 202 3.37 -8.69 14.02
C CYS A 202 3.37 -7.20 14.43
N PRO A 203 3.07 -6.27 13.52
CA PRO A 203 3.01 -4.85 13.88
C PRO A 203 1.93 -4.50 14.91
N TRP A 204 0.84 -5.28 14.98
CA TRP A 204 -0.28 -5.04 15.89
C TRP A 204 0.03 -5.47 17.32
N CYS A 205 0.41 -6.73 17.52
CA CYS A 205 0.83 -7.23 18.83
C CYS A 205 2.22 -6.76 19.24
N ARG A 206 2.94 -6.09 18.33
CA ARG A 206 4.33 -5.65 18.48
C ARG A 206 5.29 -6.81 18.80
N ARG A 207 4.92 -8.04 18.43
CA ARG A 207 5.68 -9.28 18.62
C ARG A 207 6.58 -9.55 17.42
N HIS A 208 7.76 -10.08 17.69
CA HIS A 208 8.70 -10.52 16.66
C HIS A 208 9.63 -11.60 17.19
N GLY A 209 10.27 -12.37 16.31
CA GLY A 209 11.20 -13.42 16.72
C GLY A 209 11.32 -14.54 15.68
N GLY A 210 11.98 -15.63 16.03
CA GLY A 210 12.08 -16.83 15.22
C GLY A 210 10.92 -17.81 15.46
N ALA A 211 11.14 -19.07 15.12
CA ALA A 211 10.13 -20.12 15.22
C ALA A 211 9.75 -20.44 16.67
N GLU A 212 10.69 -20.38 17.61
CA GLU A 212 10.40 -20.64 19.02
C GLU A 212 9.54 -19.54 19.64
N GLU A 213 9.86 -18.28 19.35
CA GLU A 213 9.05 -17.14 19.80
C GLU A 213 7.65 -17.16 19.15
N LEU A 214 7.53 -17.61 17.90
CA LEU A 214 6.22 -17.77 17.26
C LEU A 214 5.37 -18.84 17.95
N ARG A 215 5.97 -19.97 18.35
CA ARG A 215 5.29 -21.02 19.11
C ARG A 215 4.87 -20.54 20.50
N ALA A 216 5.76 -19.83 21.20
CA ALA A 216 5.45 -19.23 22.50
C ALA A 216 4.31 -18.21 22.39
N PHE A 217 4.34 -17.37 21.35
CA PHE A 217 3.27 -16.41 21.09
C PHE A 217 1.94 -17.09 20.74
N ALA A 218 1.96 -18.20 19.99
CA ALA A 218 0.76 -18.96 19.70
C ALA A 218 0.15 -19.66 20.92
N ALA A 219 0.99 -20.07 21.88
CA ALA A 219 0.54 -20.64 23.15
C ALA A 219 -0.02 -19.59 24.12
N HIS A 220 0.50 -18.36 24.06
CA HIS A 220 0.09 -17.24 24.93
C HIS A 220 -0.20 -15.95 24.13
N PRO A 221 -1.30 -15.91 23.35
CA PRO A 221 -1.60 -14.80 22.45
C PRO A 221 -1.89 -13.47 23.15
N GLU A 222 -2.34 -13.53 24.41
CA GLU A 222 -2.72 -12.39 25.24
C GLU A 222 -1.53 -11.59 25.80
N VAL A 223 -0.34 -12.17 25.81
CA VAL A 223 0.84 -11.56 26.43
C VAL A 223 1.52 -10.64 25.41
N ALA A 224 1.87 -9.41 25.80
CA ALA A 224 2.56 -8.45 24.93
C ALA A 224 4.09 -8.67 24.91
N ASP A 225 4.78 -8.11 23.92
CA ASP A 225 6.24 -8.23 23.83
C ASP A 225 6.93 -7.58 25.03
N GLY A 226 7.80 -8.34 25.71
CA GLY A 226 8.46 -7.93 26.97
C GLY A 226 7.77 -8.40 28.26
N GLU A 227 6.55 -8.92 28.19
CA GLU A 227 5.89 -9.60 29.32
C GLU A 227 6.08 -11.12 29.21
N ARG A 228 6.40 -11.77 30.34
CA ARG A 228 6.60 -13.22 30.42
C ARG A 228 5.30 -13.88 30.90
N ALA A 229 4.82 -14.88 30.16
CA ALA A 229 3.83 -15.80 30.69
C ALA A 229 4.44 -16.59 31.87
N GLU A 230 3.71 -16.74 32.98
CA GLU A 230 4.16 -17.59 34.08
C GLU A 230 4.38 -19.03 33.59
N GLY A 231 5.58 -19.56 33.82
CA GLY A 231 5.91 -20.97 33.52
C GLY A 231 6.61 -21.24 32.18
N VAL A 232 6.89 -20.23 31.34
CA VAL A 232 7.68 -20.43 30.11
C VAL A 232 9.18 -20.24 30.39
N PRO A 233 10.03 -21.27 30.20
CA PRO A 233 11.47 -21.14 30.40
C PRO A 233 12.08 -20.17 29.38
N PRO A 234 13.12 -19.39 29.76
CA PRO A 234 13.78 -18.48 28.84
C PRO A 234 14.38 -19.26 27.67
N ALA A 235 14.29 -18.70 26.46
CA ALA A 235 14.99 -19.22 25.30
C ALA A 235 16.49 -19.34 25.63
N PRO A 236 17.15 -20.44 25.25
CA PRO A 236 18.57 -20.58 25.46
C PRO A 236 19.27 -19.40 24.78
N ALA A 237 20.17 -18.74 25.51
CA ALA A 237 20.98 -17.66 24.95
C ALA A 237 21.69 -18.20 23.70
N ALA A 238 21.46 -17.56 22.55
CA ALA A 238 22.24 -17.81 21.35
C ALA A 238 23.73 -17.67 21.73
N GLY A 239 24.49 -18.73 21.46
CA GLY A 239 25.79 -19.00 22.07
C GLY A 239 26.83 -17.89 21.96
N GLN A 240 27.70 -17.88 22.97
CA GLN A 240 29.05 -17.30 22.96
C GLN A 240 29.99 -18.15 22.09
#